data_AF-X8H0F3-F1
#
_entry.id   AF-X8H0F3-F1
#
_cell.length_a   1.000
_cell.length_b   1.000
_cell.length_c   1.000
_cell.angle_alpha   90.00
_cell.angle_beta   90.00
_cell.angle_gamma   90.00
#
_symmetry.space_group_name_H-M   'P 1'
#
loop_
_entity.id
_entity.type
_entity.pdbx_description
1 polymer ?
#
loop_
_entity_poly.entity_id
_entity_poly.type
_entity_poly.pdbx_seq_one_letter_code
_entity_poly.pdbx_strand_id
1 'polypeptide(L)' 'MSMLPNYIIAVIVIAFLIYSFVMLFIKRAKVHNLILYFLGILLALLLLGMSVYGIINNIPLGQVQQLIESQFR' A
#
# COMPACT_ATOMS: atom_id res chain seq x y z
N MET A 1 -11.52 6.19 -16.43
CA MET A 1 -11.14 6.77 -15.12
C MET A 1 -9.64 7.04 -15.17
N SER A 2 -9.20 8.29 -14.94
CA SER A 2 -7.76 8.56 -14.81
C SER A 2 -7.30 8.02 -13.46
N MET A 3 -6.53 6.94 -13.47
CA MET A 3 -5.90 6.47 -12.25
C MET A 3 -4.82 7.46 -11.82
N LEU A 4 -4.65 7.62 -10.50
CA LEU A 4 -3.52 8.38 -9.97
C LEU A 4 -2.21 7.72 -10.42
N PRO A 5 -1.20 8.50 -10.81
CA PRO A 5 0.11 7.96 -11.13
C PRO A 5 0.68 7.16 -9.95
N ASN A 6 1.33 6.03 -10.26
CA ASN A 6 1.86 5.10 -9.27
C ASN A 6 2.82 5.77 -8.27
N TYR A 7 3.60 6.77 -8.70
CA TYR A 7 4.51 7.48 -7.80
C TYR A 7 3.77 8.32 -6.74
N ILE A 8 2.59 8.88 -7.06
CA ILE A 8 1.77 9.61 -6.10
C ILE A 8 1.24 8.63 -5.04
N ILE A 9 0.73 7.49 -5.48
CA ILE A 9 0.23 6.44 -4.60
C ILE A 9 1.36 5.92 -3.70
N ALA A 10 2.54 5.65 -4.26
CA ALA A 10 3.70 5.20 -3.49
C ALA A 10 4.08 6.19 -2.39
N VAL A 11 4.12 7.49 -2.68
CA VAL A 11 4.45 8.53 -1.68
C VAL A 11 3.41 8.57 -0.54
N ILE A 12 2.12 8.53 -0.87
CA ILE A 12 1.04 8.53 0.13
C ILE A 12 1.15 7.28 1.02
N VAL A 13 1.37 6.13 0.42
CA VAL A 13 1.47 4.85 1.13
C VAL A 13 2.72 4.80 2.03
N ILE A 14 3.86 5.30 1.55
CA ILE A 14 5.09 5.40 2.36
C ILE A 14 4.85 6.32 3.56
N ALA A 15 4.24 7.49 3.37
CA ALA A 15 3.94 8.40 4.46
C ALA A 15 3.02 7.76 5.52
N PHE A 16 2.00 7.02 5.08
CA PHE A 16 1.11 6.25 5.97
C PHE A 16 1.86 5.16 6.76
N LEU A 17 2.76 4.42 6.10
CA LEU A 17 3.55 3.37 6.75
C LEU A 17 4.52 3.95 7.79
N ILE A 18 5.18 5.07 7.47
CA ILE A 18 6.06 5.79 8.41
C ILE A 18 5.25 6.26 9.62
N TYR A 19 4.10 6.90 9.39
CA TYR A 19 3.22 7.34 10.47
C TYR A 19 2.81 6.17 11.36
N SER A 20 2.41 5.06 10.75
CA SER A 20 2.01 3.84 11.47
C SER A 20 3.15 3.25 12.28
N PHE A 21 4.36 3.24 11.73
CA PHE A 21 5.55 2.78 12.43
C PHE A 21 5.85 3.65 13.66
N VAL A 22 5.84 4.97 13.51
CA VAL A 22 6.05 5.91 14.61
C VAL A 22 4.98 5.72 15.70
N MET A 23 3.72 5.57 15.32
CA MET A 23 2.62 5.46 16.28
C MET A 23 2.65 4.14 17.07
N LEU A 24 2.97 3.04 16.41
CA LEU A 24 3.03 1.70 17.05
C LEU A 24 4.31 1.49 17.86
N PHE A 25 5.47 1.78 17.27
CA PHE A 25 6.75 1.40 17.88
C PHE A 25 7.31 2.48 18.80
N ILE A 26 7.20 3.76 18.41
CA ILE A 26 7.77 4.87 19.19
C ILE A 26 6.79 5.32 20.26
N LYS A 27 5.56 5.67 19.84
CA LYS A 27 4.54 6.19 20.77
C LYS A 27 3.82 5.09 21.55
N ARG A 28 3.98 3.81 21.18
CA ARG A 28 3.27 2.65 21.76
C ARG A 28 1.77 2.93 21.98
N ALA A 29 1.16 3.56 20.98
CA ALA A 29 -0.24 3.96 21.08
C ALA A 29 -1.13 2.72 21.27
N LYS A 30 -2.07 2.78 22.22
CA LYS A 30 -3.11 1.75 22.34
C LYS A 30 -4.04 1.86 21.15
N VAL A 31 -3.88 0.93 20.21
CA VAL A 31 -4.78 0.80 19.06
C VAL A 31 -6.01 0.01 19.50
N HIS A 32 -7.19 0.59 19.33
CA HIS A 32 -8.45 0.00 19.81
C HIS A 32 -8.76 -1.34 19.12
N ASN A 33 -8.43 -1.46 17.83
CA ASN A 33 -8.58 -2.68 17.04
C ASN A 33 -7.28 -3.06 16.35
N LEU A 34 -6.49 -3.91 17.01
CA LEU A 34 -5.17 -4.32 16.54
C LEU A 34 -5.24 -5.13 15.24
N ILE A 35 -6.29 -5.95 15.07
CA ILE A 35 -6.53 -6.75 13.85
C ILE A 35 -6.79 -5.85 12.64
N LEU A 36 -7.70 -4.89 12.74
CA LEU A 36 -7.99 -3.96 11.64
C LEU A 36 -6.77 -3.12 11.28
N TYR A 37 -5.99 -2.72 12.28
CA TYR A 37 -4.76 -1.95 12.05
C TYR A 37 -3.70 -2.77 11.31
N PHE A 38 -3.51 -4.02 11.72
CA PHE A 38 -2.61 -4.95 11.03
C PHE A 38 -3.06 -5.19 9.59
N LEU A 39 -4.37 -5.36 9.36
CA LEU A 39 -4.93 -5.49 8.03
C LEU A 39 -4.66 -4.23 7.17
N GLY A 40 -4.77 -3.04 7.76
CA GLY A 40 -4.43 -1.78 7.10
C GLY A 40 -2.95 -1.70 6.69
N ILE A 41 -2.03 -2.14 7.55
CA ILE A 41 -0.60 -2.23 7.21
C ILE A 41 -0.37 -3.23 6.08
N LEU A 42 -1.02 -4.40 6.14
CA LEU A 42 -0.89 -5.44 5.12
C LEU A 42 -1.33 -4.93 3.74
N LEU A 43 -2.49 -4.26 3.69
CA LEU A 43 -3.01 -3.64 2.48
C LEU A 43 -2.09 -2.53 1.96
N ALA A 44 -1.54 -1.70 2.87
CA ALA A 44 -0.59 -0.66 2.49
C ALA A 44 0.70 -1.24 1.88
N LEU A 45 1.24 -2.33 2.45
CA LEU A 45 2.41 -3.01 1.89
C LEU A 45 2.13 -3.61 0.51
N LEU A 46 0.96 -4.23 0.33
CA LEU A 46 0.53 -4.76 -0.96
C LEU A 46 0.41 -3.63 -2.01
N LEU A 47 -0.24 -2.52 -1.64
CA LEU A 47 -0.41 -1.36 -2.51
C LEU A 47 0.94 -0.72 -2.87
N LEU A 48 1.88 -0.67 -1.92
CA LEU A 48 3.23 -0.20 -2.17
C LEU A 48 3.96 -1.10 -3.17
N GLY A 49 3.89 -2.42 -2.98
CA GLY A 49 4.49 -3.39 -3.89
C GLY A 49 3.97 -3.25 -5.31
N MET A 50 2.64 -3.14 -5.46
CA MET A 50 2.01 -2.89 -6.77
C MET A 50 2.45 -1.56 -7.38
N SER A 51 2.53 -0.51 -6.57
CA SER A 51 2.94 0.83 -7.05
C SER A 51 4.39 0.81 -7.53
N VAL A 52 5.30 0.19 -6.77
CA VAL A 52 6.71 0.05 -7.14
C VAL A 52 6.85 -0.81 -8.39
N TYR A 53 6.16 -1.94 -8.47
CA TYR A 53 6.16 -2.80 -9.65
C TYR A 53 5.67 -2.05 -10.90
N GLY A 54 4.60 -1.27 -10.77
CA GLY A 54 4.07 -0.45 -11.85
C GLY A 54 5.03 0.68 -12.27
N ILE A 55 5.77 1.28 -11.32
CA ILE A 55 6.81 2.28 -11.62
C ILE A 55 7.95 1.64 -12.43
N ILE A 56 8.44 0.47 -12.00
CA ILE A 56 9.55 -0.24 -12.66
C ILE A 56 9.18 -0.65 -14.09
N ASN A 57 7.97 -1.18 -14.29
CA ASN A 57 7.50 -1.67 -15.58
C ASN A 57 6.77 -0.61 -16.42
N ASN A 58 6.69 0.64 -15.94
CA ASN A 58 5.97 1.74 -16.56
C ASN A 58 4.51 1.41 -16.95
N ILE A 59 3.85 0.60 -16.12
CA ILE A 59 2.44 0.21 -16.30
C ILE A 59 1.57 0.83 -15.18
N PRO A 60 0.35 1.28 -15.47
CA PRO A 60 -0.55 1.84 -14.47
C PRO A 60 -0.94 0.78 -13.43
N LEU A 61 -1.19 1.22 -12.20
CA LEU A 61 -1.54 0.34 -11.07
C LEU A 61 -2.69 -0.63 -11.39
N GLY A 62 -3.70 -0.17 -12.15
CA GLY A 62 -4.83 -1.02 -12.57
C GLY A 62 -4.41 -2.20 -13.44
N GLN A 63 -3.38 -2.06 -14.27
CA GLN A 63 -2.85 -3.19 -15.03
C GLN A 63 -2.07 -4.16 -14.12
N VAL A 64 -1.35 -3.64 -13.12
CA VAL A 64 -0.72 -4.48 -12.08
C VAL A 64 -1.78 -5.28 -11.33
N GLN A 65 -2.91 -4.66 -11.01
CA GLN A 65 -4.04 -5.32 -10.35
C GLN A 65 -4.60 -6.45 -11.20
N GLN A 66 -4.88 -6.19 -12.49
CA GLN A 66 -5.37 -7.20 -13.42
C GLN A 66 -4.38 -8.37 -13.56
N LEU A 67 -3.08 -8.09 -13.56
CA LEU A 67 -2.05 -9.11 -13.63
C LEU A 67 -2.11 -10.03 -12.41
N ILE A 68 -2.26 -9.47 -11.21
CA ILE A 68 -2.40 -10.23 -9.96
C ILE A 68 -3.68 -11.07 -10.01
N GLU A 69 -4.83 -10.46 -10.32
CA GLU A 69 -6.13 -11.15 -10.39
C GLU A 69 -6.13 -12.30 -11.40
N SER A 70 -5.40 -12.15 -12.52
CA SER A 70 -5.27 -13.20 -13.54
C SER A 70 -4.57 -14.47 -13.04
N GLN A 71 -3.74 -14.39 -11.99
CA GLN A 71 -3.04 -15.54 -11.42
C GLN A 71 -3.91 -16.36 -10.46
N PHE A 72 -5.05 -15.81 -10.03
CA PHE A 72 -5.97 -16.46 -9.09
C PHE A 72 -7.24 -17.01 -9.77
N ARG A 73 -7.34 -16.90 -11.10
CA ARG A 73 -8.38 -17.51 -11.92
C ARG A 73 -7.95 -18.88 -12.41
#